data_AF-A0A354WQJ5-F1
#
_entry.id   AF-A0A354WQJ5-F1
#
_cell.length_a   1.000
_cell.length_b   1.000
_cell.length_c   1.000
_cell.angle_alpha   90.00
_cell.angle_beta   90.00
_cell.angle_gamma   90.00
#
_symmetry.space_group_name_H-M   'P 1'
#
loop_
_entity.id
_entity.type
_entity.pdbx_description
1 polymer ?
#
loop_
_entity_poly.entity_id
_entity_poly.type
_entity_poly.pdbx_seq_one_letter_code
_entity_poly.pdbx_strand_id
1 'polypeptide(L)'
;MQSLGIDVLFKGTNFLRLLGGLWVALRISLISVAISIVLGIAMGMLMTSKSRVLKAIFRVYLEIVRIMPQMVLLFVVYFGTTRVFG
;
A
#
# COMPACT_ATOMS: atom_id res chain seq x y z
N MET A 1 -42.05 -2.59 5.64
CA MET A 1 -41.21 -2.69 6.85
C MET A 1 -39.80 -3.04 6.38
N GLN A 2 -38.90 -2.07 6.29
CA GLN A 2 -37.54 -2.22 5.76
C GLN A 2 -36.76 -3.25 6.59
N SER A 3 -36.33 -4.35 5.97
CA SER A 3 -35.28 -5.21 6.53
C SER A 3 -33.95 -4.45 6.44
N LEU A 4 -33.68 -3.59 7.40
CA LEU A 4 -32.39 -2.95 7.57
C LEU A 4 -31.36 -4.09 7.75
N GLY A 5 -30.48 -4.30 6.77
CA GLY A 5 -29.46 -5.37 6.76
C GLY A 5 -28.47 -5.39 7.94
N ILE A 6 -28.73 -4.56 8.96
CA ILE A 6 -28.14 -4.55 10.28
C ILE A 6 -28.33 -5.89 10.98
N ASP A 7 -29.43 -6.61 10.72
CA ASP A 7 -29.65 -7.95 11.25
C ASP A 7 -28.58 -8.96 10.81
N VAL A 8 -27.92 -8.74 9.66
CA VAL A 8 -26.83 -9.60 9.16
C VAL A 8 -25.53 -9.37 9.91
N LEU A 9 -25.32 -8.17 10.46
CA LEU A 9 -24.18 -7.85 11.32
C LEU A 9 -24.28 -8.62 12.64
N PHE A 10 -25.47 -8.65 13.23
CA PHE A 10 -25.74 -9.30 14.52
C PHE A 10 -26.17 -10.77 14.41
N LYS A 11 -26.43 -11.28 13.19
CA LYS A 11 -26.65 -12.72 12.96
C LYS A 11 -25.34 -13.49 13.11
N GLY A 12 -25.20 -14.20 14.22
CA GLY A 12 -24.13 -15.17 14.45
C GLY A 12 -22.74 -14.55 14.56
N THR A 13 -21.77 -15.09 13.84
CA THR A 13 -20.33 -14.73 13.96
C THR A 13 -19.85 -13.69 12.94
N ASN A 14 -20.76 -13.09 12.14
CA ASN A 14 -20.38 -12.15 11.08
C ASN A 14 -19.65 -10.91 11.60
N PHE A 15 -20.14 -10.31 12.69
CA PHE A 15 -19.44 -9.21 13.36
C PHE A 15 -18.01 -9.59 13.79
N LEU A 16 -17.84 -10.81 14.31
CA LEU A 16 -16.54 -11.33 14.74
C LEU A 16 -15.60 -11.57 13.55
N ARG A 17 -16.12 -12.02 12.40
CA ARG A 17 -15.35 -12.17 11.15
C ARG A 17 -14.93 -10.81 10.58
N LEU A 18 -15.79 -9.80 10.65
CA LEU A 18 -15.45 -8.43 10.24
C LEU A 18 -14.37 -7.83 11.14
N LEU A 19 -14.46 -8.00 12.46
CA LEU A 19 -13.42 -7.61 13.41
C LEU A 19 -12.10 -8.36 13.17
N GLY A 20 -12.17 -9.65 12.85
CA GLY A 20 -10.99 -10.43 12.47
C GLY A 20 -10.34 -9.92 11.19
N GLY A 21 -11.13 -9.64 10.15
CA GLY A 21 -10.65 -9.04 8.91
C GLY A 21 -10.05 -7.66 9.11
N LEU A 22 -10.68 -6.84 9.96
CA LEU A 22 -10.18 -5.52 10.36
C LEU A 22 -8.82 -5.63 11.06
N TRP A 23 -8.67 -6.58 11.99
CA TRP A 23 -7.41 -6.83 12.69
C TRP A 23 -6.29 -7.22 11.72
N VAL A 24 -6.58 -8.10 10.76
CA VAL A 24 -5.63 -8.49 9.71
C VAL A 24 -5.25 -7.29 8.83
N ALA A 25 -6.23 -6.50 8.38
CA ALA A 25 -6.00 -5.33 7.56
C ALA A 25 -5.13 -4.28 8.29
N LEU A 26 -5.41 -4.03 9.57
CA LEU A 26 -4.62 -3.15 10.44
C LEU A 26 -3.18 -3.63 10.59
N ARG A 27 -2.99 -4.93 10.82
CA ARG A 27 -1.66 -5.50 10.95
C ARG A 27 -0.83 -5.32 9.66
N ILE A 28 -1.44 -5.61 8.51
CA ILE A 28 -0.78 -5.47 7.21
C ILE A 28 -0.48 -4.01 6.90
N SER A 29 -1.44 -3.10 7.13
CA SER A 29 -1.26 -1.67 6.86
C SER A 29 -0.16 -1.07 7.74
N LEU A 30 -0.11 -1.40 9.04
CA LEU A 30 0.93 -0.93 9.95
C LEU A 30 2.33 -1.37 9.50
N ILE A 31 2.50 -2.64 9.14
CA ILE A 31 3.80 -3.15 8.66
C ILE A 31 4.19 -2.47 7.34
N SER A 32 3.25 -2.36 6.41
CA SER A 32 3.49 -1.71 5.11
C SER A 32 3.87 -0.24 5.25
N VAL A 33 3.20 0.50 6.14
CA VAL A 33 3.49 1.91 6.42
C VAL A 33 4.86 2.05 7.08
N ALA A 34 5.19 1.21 8.07
CA ALA A 34 6.50 1.24 8.72
C ALA A 34 7.65 1.07 7.71
N ILE A 35 7.54 0.07 6.82
CA ILE A 35 8.53 -0.15 5.75
C ILE A 35 8.57 1.04 4.78
N SER A 36 7.41 1.55 4.37
CA SER A 36 7.31 2.68 3.45
C SER A 36 7.94 3.95 4.02
N ILE A 37 7.82 4.19 5.33
CA ILE A 37 8.46 5.33 6.00
C ILE A 37 9.97 5.16 6.00
N VAL A 38 10.50 4.00 6.37
CA VAL A 38 11.95 3.76 6.40
C VAL A 38 12.56 3.94 5.01
N LEU A 39 11.97 3.32 3.99
CA LEU A 39 12.42 3.45 2.60
C LEU A 39 12.24 4.88 2.07
N GLY A 40 11.10 5.52 2.37
CA GLY A 40 10.81 6.88 1.95
C GLY A 40 11.78 7.89 2.54
N ILE A 41 12.15 7.74 3.81
CA ILE A 41 13.15 8.57 4.48
C ILE A 41 14.53 8.33 3.90
N ALA A 42 14.95 7.07 3.69
CA ALA A 42 16.24 6.75 3.09
C ALA A 42 16.39 7.38 1.70
N MET A 43 15.37 7.23 0.85
CA MET A 43 15.30 7.85 -0.48
C MET A 43 15.29 9.39 -0.39
N GLY A 44 14.55 9.97 0.56
CA GLY A 44 14.50 11.40 0.81
C GLY A 44 15.85 11.97 1.26
N MET A 45 16.60 11.25 2.10
CA MET A 45 17.95 11.64 2.50
C MET A 45 18.93 11.60 1.31
N LEU A 46 18.84 10.59 0.45
CA LEU A 46 19.65 10.49 -0.77
C LEU A 46 19.43 11.67 -1.73
N MET A 47 18.21 12.24 -1.76
CA MET A 47 17.91 13.47 -2.53
C MET A 47 18.53 14.75 -1.95
N THR A 48 18.99 14.74 -0.70
CA THR A 48 19.69 15.88 -0.06
C THR A 48 21.19 15.86 -0.37
N SER A 49 21.72 14.75 -0.90
CA SER A 49 23.13 14.64 -1.25
C SER A 49 23.53 15.57 -2.42
N LYS A 50 24.77 16.09 -2.38
CA LYS A 50 25.30 17.19 -3.21
C LYS A 50 25.25 16.95 -4.73
N SER A 51 25.11 15.69 -5.18
CA SER A 51 25.08 15.33 -6.60
C SER A 51 23.73 15.67 -7.25
N ARG A 52 23.73 16.73 -8.06
CA ARG A 52 22.56 17.17 -8.86
C ARG A 52 22.03 16.05 -9.77
N VAL A 53 22.90 15.16 -10.25
CA VAL A 53 22.53 14.03 -11.12
C VAL A 53 21.76 12.96 -10.35
N LEU A 54 22.26 12.54 -9.19
CA LEU A 54 21.60 11.52 -8.36
C LEU A 54 20.22 12.02 -7.89
N LYS A 55 20.15 13.29 -7.49
CA LYS A 55 18.90 13.95 -7.11
C LYS A 55 17.89 14.02 -8.27
N ALA A 56 18.36 14.29 -9.49
CA ALA A 56 17.50 14.33 -10.67
C ALA A 56 16.94 12.94 -11.00
N ILE A 57 17.76 11.88 -10.95
CA ILE A 57 17.32 10.50 -11.19
C ILE A 57 16.27 10.06 -10.16
N PHE A 58 16.55 10.25 -8.86
CA PHE A 58 15.58 9.89 -7.81
C PHE A 58 14.31 10.73 -7.88
N ARG A 59 14.40 12.02 -8.24
CA ARG A 59 13.23 12.88 -8.46
C ARG A 59 12.36 12.33 -9.59
N VAL A 60 12.96 12.04 -10.75
CA VAL A 60 12.23 11.50 -11.91
C VAL A 60 11.59 10.16 -11.55
N TYR A 61 12.30 9.27 -10.85
CA TYR A 61 11.74 8.01 -10.37
C TYR A 61 10.50 8.22 -9.47
N LEU A 62 10.60 9.07 -8.45
CA LEU A 62 9.47 9.35 -7.55
C LEU A 62 8.32 10.06 -8.24
N GLU A 63 8.62 10.93 -9.20
CA GLU A 63 7.64 11.65 -10.00
C GLU A 63 6.87 10.71 -10.92
N ILE A 64 7.55 9.78 -11.60
CA ILE A 64 6.91 8.70 -12.38
C ILE A 64 5.99 7.85 -11.49
N VAL A 65 6.49 7.40 -10.33
CA VAL A 65 5.69 6.58 -9.40
C VAL A 65 4.46 7.33 -8.89
N ARG A 66 4.54 8.66 -8.72
CA ARG A 66 3.42 9.52 -8.27
C ARG A 66 2.43 9.88 -9.38
N ILE A 67 2.91 10.05 -10.61
CA ILE A 67 2.06 10.32 -11.78
C ILE A 67 1.26 9.07 -12.17
N MET A 68 1.84 7.89 -11.96
CA MET A 68 1.16 6.63 -12.24
C MET A 68 -0.01 6.37 -11.27
N PRO A 69 -1.18 5.90 -11.77
CA PRO A 69 -2.29 5.50 -10.91
C PRO A 69 -1.92 4.35 -9.99
N GLN A 70 -2.41 4.37 -8.74
CA GLN A 70 -2.19 3.29 -7.77
C GLN A 70 -2.62 1.91 -8.30
N MET A 71 -3.72 1.87 -9.06
CA MET A 71 -4.20 0.65 -9.71
C MET A 71 -3.17 0.07 -10.70
N VAL A 72 -2.47 0.93 -11.46
CA VAL A 72 -1.43 0.50 -12.40
C VAL A 72 -0.25 -0.09 -11.64
N LEU A 73 0.16 0.56 -10.54
CA LEU A 73 1.23 0.03 -9.67
C LEU A 73 0.89 -1.36 -9.14
N LEU A 74 -0.34 -1.54 -8.64
CA LEU A 74 -0.81 -2.82 -8.15
C LEU A 74 -0.81 -3.88 -9.24
N PHE A 75 -1.25 -3.54 -10.46
CA PHE A 75 -1.20 -4.46 -11.59
C PHE A 75 0.23 -4.84 -11.99
N VAL A 76 1.13 -3.88 -12.07
CA VAL A 76 2.54 -4.14 -12.40
C VAL A 76 3.21 -5.00 -11.34
N VAL A 77 2.96 -4.75 -10.06
CA VAL A 77 3.52 -5.58 -8.99
C VAL A 77 2.91 -6.98 -9.03
N TYR A 78 1.59 -7.12 -9.17
CA TYR A 78 0.93 -8.41 -9.15
C TYR A 78 1.32 -9.29 -10.35
N PHE A 79 1.26 -8.75 -11.57
CA PHE A 79 1.59 -9.46 -12.82
C PHE A 79 3.09 -9.51 -13.12
N GLY A 80 3.84 -8.47 -12.72
CA GLY A 80 5.29 -8.42 -12.91
C GLY A 80 6.01 -9.38 -11.96
N THR A 81 5.61 -9.44 -10.69
CA THR A 81 6.18 -10.40 -9.73
C THR A 81 5.91 -11.84 -10.18
N THR A 82 4.71 -12.15 -10.68
CA THR A 82 4.41 -13.49 -11.21
C THR A 82 5.24 -13.85 -12.43
N ARG A 83 5.62 -12.88 -13.28
CA ARG A 83 6.48 -13.13 -14.45
C ARG A 83 7.96 -13.30 -14.10
N VAL A 84 8.41 -12.72 -12.99
CA VAL A 84 9.83 -12.77 -12.57
C VAL A 84 10.09 -13.94 -11.60
N PHE A 85 9.09 -14.32 -10.81
CA PHE A 85 9.19 -15.38 -9.79
C PHE A 85 8.43 -16.67 -10.14
N GLY A 86 7.72 -16.72 -11.27
CA GLY A 86 7.07 -17.91 -11.83
C GLY A 86 7.75 -18.35 -13.10
#